data_AF-A0A7L1SG55-F1
#
_entry.id   AF-A0A7L1SG55-F1
#
_cell.length_a   1.000
_cell.length_b   1.000
_cell.length_c   1.000
_cell.angle_alpha   90.00
_cell.angle_beta   90.00
_cell.angle_gamma   90.00
#
_symmetry.space_group_name_H-M   'P 1'
#
loop_
_entity.id
_entity.type
_entity.pdbx_description
1 polymer ?
#
loop_
_entity_poly.entity_id
_entity_poly.type
_entity_poly.pdbx_seq_one_letter_code
_entity_poly.pdbx_strand_id
1 'polypeptide(L)'
;SGPGRVCRCYKHLEKCEHRIATREVKYQLHNTDTGTLFHCNCTRRLARCLRRARNLSEVEVAVLADHIATDCFVLELPADCSPGERPQRNCITATQAVLVPARHLKKVVKHWGPLRLTSKAEHPDRKTQDSGGSL
;
A
#
# COMPACT_ATOMS: atom_id res chain seq x y z
N SER A 1 27.88 -13.28 4.81
CA SER A 1 26.90 -12.17 4.70
C SER A 1 25.74 -12.44 5.65
N GLY A 2 25.55 -11.64 6.69
CA GLY A 2 24.58 -11.93 7.76
C GLY A 2 23.20 -11.29 7.54
N PRO A 3 22.12 -11.85 8.13
CA PRO A 3 20.70 -11.48 7.94
C PRO A 3 20.31 -10.08 8.47
N GLY A 4 21.27 -9.20 8.77
CA GLY A 4 21.07 -7.96 9.51
C GLY A 4 20.90 -6.68 8.68
N ARG A 5 20.98 -6.72 7.35
CA ARG A 5 20.84 -5.50 6.50
C ARG A 5 19.40 -5.22 6.12
N VAL A 6 18.64 -6.25 5.78
CA VAL A 6 17.24 -6.11 5.35
C VAL A 6 16.33 -5.82 6.53
N CYS A 7 16.58 -6.48 7.67
CA CYS A 7 15.95 -6.17 8.95
C CYS A 7 16.01 -4.66 9.29
N ARG A 8 17.12 -3.97 8.99
CA ARG A 8 17.22 -2.50 9.21
C ARG A 8 16.31 -1.70 8.28
N CYS A 9 16.11 -2.16 7.05
CA CYS A 9 15.19 -1.51 6.12
C CYS A 9 13.72 -1.73 6.52
N TYR A 10 13.39 -2.90 7.08
CA TYR A 10 12.05 -3.19 7.62
C TYR A 10 11.65 -2.34 8.82
N LYS A 11 12.61 -1.86 9.64
CA LYS A 11 12.32 -0.92 10.73
C LYS A 11 11.59 0.35 10.28
N HIS A 12 11.69 0.74 9.00
CA HIS A 12 10.93 1.86 8.46
C HIS A 12 9.43 1.54 8.29
N LEU A 13 9.07 0.27 8.13
CA LEU A 13 7.68 -0.19 8.04
C LEU A 13 7.07 -0.40 9.42
N GLU A 14 7.86 -0.90 10.38
CA GLU A 14 7.41 -1.04 11.78
C GLU A 14 6.95 0.29 12.36
N LYS A 15 7.64 1.38 12.02
CA LYS A 15 7.31 2.75 12.45
C LYS A 15 6.26 3.44 11.57
N CYS A 16 5.67 2.74 10.60
CA CYS A 16 4.65 3.33 9.75
C CYS A 16 3.30 3.32 10.47
N GLU A 17 2.89 4.49 10.96
CA GLU A 17 1.58 4.68 11.62
C GLU A 17 0.40 4.39 10.68
N HIS A 18 0.62 4.64 9.39
CA HIS A 18 -0.38 4.51 8.33
C HIS A 18 -0.14 3.21 7.55
N ARG A 19 -0.76 2.14 8.04
CA ARG A 19 -0.81 0.82 7.40
C ARG A 19 -2.21 0.21 7.49
N ILE A 20 -2.51 -0.68 6.56
CA ILE A 20 -3.74 -1.48 6.47
C ILE A 20 -3.30 -2.93 6.29
N ALA A 21 -3.48 -3.75 7.32
CA ALA A 21 -3.12 -5.16 7.32
C ALA A 21 -3.95 -5.94 6.29
N THR A 22 -3.50 -7.14 5.95
CA THR A 22 -4.22 -8.06 5.08
C THR A 22 -5.64 -8.30 5.63
N ARG A 23 -6.67 -8.15 4.77
CA ARG A 23 -8.10 -8.26 5.11
C ARG A 23 -8.62 -7.20 6.09
N GLU A 24 -7.84 -6.17 6.42
CA GLU A 24 -8.30 -5.05 7.24
C GLU A 24 -9.06 -4.04 6.36
N VAL A 25 -10.10 -3.45 6.95
CA VAL A 25 -10.77 -2.27 6.40
C VAL A 25 -10.36 -1.06 7.23
N LYS A 26 -9.68 -0.10 6.61
CA LYS A 26 -9.23 1.13 7.27
C LYS A 26 -9.15 2.26 6.26
N TYR A 27 -9.39 3.49 6.69
CA TYR A 27 -9.41 4.66 5.80
C TYR A 27 -10.36 4.46 4.60
N GLN A 28 -11.48 3.76 4.80
CA GLN A 28 -12.47 3.43 3.76
C GLN A 28 -11.90 2.59 2.61
N LEU A 29 -10.85 1.81 2.86
CA LEU A 29 -10.24 0.90 1.91
C LEU A 29 -10.14 -0.50 2.53
N HIS A 30 -10.61 -1.53 1.82
CA HIS A 30 -10.45 -2.92 2.18
C HIS A 30 -9.21 -3.49 1.49
N ASN A 31 -8.24 -3.94 2.28
CA ASN A 31 -7.05 -4.58 1.76
C ASN A 31 -7.32 -6.06 1.44
N THR A 32 -7.58 -6.37 0.17
CA THR A 32 -7.74 -7.75 -0.31
C THR A 32 -6.43 -8.38 -0.77
N ASP A 33 -5.31 -7.68 -0.58
CA ASP A 33 -3.98 -8.13 -0.91
C ASP A 33 -3.47 -9.15 0.10
N THR A 34 -2.53 -9.99 -0.30
CA THR A 34 -1.83 -10.89 0.62
C THR A 34 -0.88 -10.14 1.53
N GLY A 35 -0.31 -9.03 1.05
CA GLY A 35 0.60 -8.16 1.81
C GLY A 35 -0.09 -7.01 2.52
N THR A 36 0.63 -6.38 3.45
CA THR A 36 0.18 -5.16 4.13
C THR A 36 0.31 -3.97 3.19
N LEU A 37 -0.75 -3.15 3.08
CA LEU A 37 -0.70 -1.84 2.44
C LEU A 37 -0.07 -0.82 3.39
N PHE A 38 0.90 -0.08 2.90
CA PHE A 38 1.56 0.99 3.65
C PHE A 38 1.40 2.34 2.95
N HIS A 39 1.48 3.41 3.72
CA HIS A 39 1.51 4.75 3.13
C HIS A 39 2.71 4.92 2.19
N CYS A 40 2.52 5.63 1.08
CA CYS A 40 3.53 5.79 0.03
C CYS A 40 4.87 6.38 0.52
N ASN A 41 4.84 7.22 1.56
CA ASN A 41 6.06 7.73 2.19
C ASN A 41 6.88 6.63 2.88
N CYS A 42 6.22 5.65 3.52
CA CYS A 42 6.88 4.53 4.19
C CYS A 42 7.54 3.60 3.16
N THR A 43 6.81 3.24 2.11
CA THR A 43 7.36 2.41 1.02
C THR A 43 8.47 3.12 0.24
N ARG A 44 8.44 4.46 0.13
CA ARG A 44 9.54 5.25 -0.47
C ARG A 44 10.80 5.26 0.41
N ARG A 45 10.65 5.30 1.75
CA ARG A 45 11.77 5.16 2.70
C ARG A 45 12.39 3.77 2.59
N LEU A 46 11.55 2.73 2.56
CA LEU A 46 11.98 1.35 2.34
C LEU A 46 12.76 1.21 1.03
N ALA A 47 12.22 1.68 -0.10
CA ALA A 47 12.87 1.61 -1.40
C ALA A 47 14.25 2.31 -1.41
N ARG A 48 14.39 3.45 -0.70
CA ARG A 48 15.69 4.13 -0.54
C ARG A 48 16.69 3.29 0.25
N CYS A 49 16.25 2.65 1.32
CA CYS A 49 17.11 1.77 2.12
C CYS A 49 17.55 0.53 1.32
N LEU A 50 16.61 -0.14 0.66
CA LEU A 50 16.87 -1.33 -0.17
C LEU A 50 17.86 -1.04 -1.30
N ARG A 51 17.78 0.14 -1.95
CA ARG A 51 18.77 0.56 -2.95
C ARG A 51 20.20 0.68 -2.41
N ARG A 52 20.35 1.01 -1.11
CA ARG A 52 21.66 1.15 -0.46
C ARG A 52 22.19 -0.16 0.10
N ALA A 53 21.30 -1.13 0.37
CA ALA A 53 21.67 -2.36 1.06
C ALA A 53 22.70 -3.21 0.29
N ARG A 54 22.68 -3.16 -1.06
CA ARG A 54 23.43 -4.00 -2.03
C ARG A 54 23.31 -5.51 -1.75
N ASN A 55 23.18 -6.33 -2.79
CA ASN A 55 23.22 -7.81 -2.70
C ASN A 55 22.20 -8.42 -1.72
N LEU A 56 20.91 -8.15 -1.92
CA LEU A 56 19.85 -8.92 -1.25
C LEU A 56 19.85 -10.34 -1.80
N SER A 57 19.76 -11.33 -0.92
CA SER A 57 19.51 -12.72 -1.30
C SER A 57 18.10 -12.88 -1.83
N GLU A 58 17.87 -13.89 -2.68
CA GLU A 58 16.55 -14.22 -3.21
C GLU A 58 15.51 -14.42 -2.08
N VAL A 59 15.91 -15.08 -1.00
CA VAL A 59 15.07 -15.28 0.20
C VAL A 59 14.66 -13.94 0.82
N GLU A 60 15.57 -12.98 0.94
CA GLU A 60 15.25 -11.67 1.51
C GLU A 60 14.28 -10.86 0.63
N VAL A 61 14.35 -11.03 -0.69
CA VAL A 61 13.45 -10.36 -1.63
C VAL A 61 12.09 -11.07 -1.68
N ALA A 62 12.05 -12.40 -1.56
CA ALA A 62 10.81 -13.16 -1.46
C ALA A 62 10.02 -12.79 -0.19
N VAL A 63 10.69 -12.73 0.97
CA VAL A 63 10.07 -12.27 2.23
C VAL A 63 9.51 -10.86 2.08
N LEU A 64 10.21 -9.97 1.35
CA LEU A 64 9.72 -8.62 1.06
C LEU A 64 8.44 -8.63 0.22
N ALA A 65 8.41 -9.51 -0.78
CA ALA A 65 7.28 -9.64 -1.69
C ALA A 65 6.04 -10.21 -1.00
N ASP A 66 6.20 -11.10 -0.02
CA ASP A 66 5.09 -11.73 0.70
C ASP A 66 4.43 -10.80 1.73
N HIS A 67 5.17 -9.88 2.33
CA HIS A 67 4.68 -9.05 3.43
C HIS A 67 4.12 -7.69 3.00
N ILE A 68 4.40 -7.25 1.77
CA ILE A 68 4.13 -5.86 1.33
C ILE A 68 3.39 -5.89 -0.01
N ALA A 69 2.23 -5.24 -0.06
CA ALA A 69 1.46 -5.07 -1.28
C ALA A 69 2.24 -4.29 -2.36
N THR A 70 1.92 -4.52 -3.65
CA THR A 70 2.61 -3.79 -4.74
C THR A 70 2.24 -2.32 -4.84
N ASP A 71 1.12 -1.97 -4.24
CA ASP A 71 0.60 -0.62 -4.19
C ASP A 71 0.84 -0.05 -2.80
N CYS A 72 0.79 1.27 -2.73
CA CYS A 72 0.76 2.02 -1.49
C CYS A 72 -0.48 2.89 -1.49
N PHE A 73 -0.77 3.53 -0.38
CA PHE A 73 -1.85 4.50 -0.34
C PHE A 73 -1.35 5.88 0.09
N VAL A 74 -2.10 6.90 -0.32
CA VAL A 74 -2.05 8.25 0.24
C VAL A 74 -3.35 8.53 0.98
N LEU A 75 -3.31 9.37 2.00
CA LEU A 75 -4.52 9.83 2.69
C LEU A 75 -4.95 11.15 2.09
N GLU A 76 -6.18 11.19 1.62
CA GLU A 76 -6.81 12.37 1.03
C GLU A 76 -8.14 12.65 1.73
N LEU A 77 -8.61 13.88 1.58
CA LEU A 77 -9.94 14.25 2.03
C LEU A 77 -10.95 13.72 0.99
N PRO A 78 -12.09 13.13 1.41
CA PRO A 78 -13.12 12.69 0.47
C PRO A 78 -13.55 13.83 -0.45
N ALA A 79 -13.82 13.51 -1.72
CA ALA A 79 -14.21 14.51 -2.73
C ALA A 79 -15.47 15.31 -2.34
N ASP A 80 -16.37 14.67 -1.58
CA ASP A 80 -17.61 15.28 -1.06
C ASP A 80 -17.37 16.28 0.08
N CYS A 81 -16.12 16.46 0.50
CA CYS A 81 -15.68 17.38 1.54
C CYS A 81 -14.83 18.51 0.91
N SER A 82 -15.37 19.21 -0.09
CA SER A 82 -14.70 20.37 -0.68
C SER A 82 -14.76 21.61 0.25
N PRO A 83 -13.67 22.39 0.39
CA PRO A 83 -13.70 23.66 1.11
C PRO A 83 -14.55 24.67 0.34
N GLY A 84 -15.80 24.90 0.77
CA GLY A 84 -16.69 25.89 0.16
C GLY A 84 -18.17 25.52 0.15
N GLU A 85 -18.51 24.25 0.34
CA GLU A 85 -19.90 23.79 0.45
C GLU A 85 -20.23 23.38 1.89
N ARG A 86 -21.50 23.51 2.29
CA ARG A 86 -21.95 23.24 3.66
C ARG A 86 -21.46 21.85 4.08
N PRO A 87 -20.70 21.72 5.19
CA PRO A 87 -20.19 20.42 5.61
C PRO A 87 -21.35 19.44 5.75
N GLN A 88 -21.40 18.42 4.90
CA GLN A 88 -22.13 17.21 5.24
C GLN A 88 -21.55 16.78 6.59
N ARG A 89 -22.43 16.57 7.57
CA ARG A 89 -22.06 16.14 8.91
C ARG A 89 -21.15 14.91 8.70
N ASN A 90 -19.87 14.98 9.13
CA ASN A 90 -18.81 13.94 9.12
C ASN A 90 -17.50 14.29 8.36
N CYS A 91 -17.37 15.45 7.70
CA CYS A 91 -16.13 15.80 6.98
C CYS A 91 -14.91 16.18 7.85
N ILE A 92 -15.08 16.41 9.15
CA ILE A 92 -14.02 16.99 10.01
C ILE A 92 -12.93 15.95 10.38
N THR A 93 -13.21 14.65 10.23
CA THR A 93 -12.28 13.56 10.60
C THR A 93 -12.15 12.44 9.57
N ALA A 94 -12.89 12.49 8.47
CA ALA A 94 -12.84 11.45 7.44
C ALA A 94 -11.61 11.64 6.54
N THR A 95 -10.63 10.74 6.65
CA THR A 95 -9.59 10.56 5.62
C THR A 95 -9.89 9.29 4.83
N GLN A 96 -9.69 9.35 3.51
CA GLN A 96 -9.83 8.22 2.62
C GLN A 96 -8.45 7.82 2.08
N ALA A 97 -8.18 6.52 2.05
CA ALA A 97 -7.00 6.00 1.38
C ALA A 97 -7.26 5.92 -0.12
N VAL A 98 -6.35 6.49 -0.91
CA VAL A 98 -6.31 6.35 -2.37
C VAL A 98 -5.15 5.45 -2.74
N LEU A 99 -5.43 4.35 -3.44
CA LEU A 99 -4.41 3.42 -3.93
C LEU A 99 -3.56 4.06 -5.03
N VAL A 100 -2.25 3.88 -4.90
CA VAL A 100 -1.25 4.37 -5.84
C VAL A 100 -0.24 3.26 -6.13
N PRO A 101 0.12 3.03 -7.40
CA PRO A 101 1.16 2.08 -7.74
C PRO A 101 2.50 2.43 -7.07
N ALA A 102 3.06 1.50 -6.28
CA ALA A 102 4.37 1.70 -5.64
C ALA A 102 5.52 1.47 -6.63
N ARG A 103 5.59 2.32 -7.68
CA ARG A 103 6.58 2.24 -8.76
C ARG A 103 8.02 2.22 -8.23
N HIS A 104 8.28 2.90 -7.12
CA HIS A 104 9.58 2.91 -6.44
C HIS A 104 9.97 1.56 -5.84
N LEU A 105 9.01 0.75 -5.36
CA LEU A 105 9.29 -0.62 -4.92
C LEU A 105 9.42 -1.55 -6.12
N LYS A 106 8.51 -1.45 -7.10
CA LYS A 106 8.55 -2.25 -8.32
C LYS A 106 9.90 -2.14 -9.05
N LYS A 107 10.44 -0.92 -9.19
CA LYS A 107 11.78 -0.69 -9.79
C LYS A 107 12.92 -1.35 -9.02
N VAL A 108 12.79 -1.39 -7.69
CA VAL A 108 13.81 -1.91 -6.79
C VAL A 108 13.80 -3.44 -6.82
N VAL A 109 12.62 -4.07 -6.76
CA VAL A 109 12.45 -5.53 -6.84
C VAL A 109 12.78 -6.09 -8.23
N LYS A 110 12.46 -5.36 -9.32
CA LYS A 110 12.82 -5.77 -10.70
C LYS A 110 14.33 -5.99 -10.90
N HIS A 111 15.17 -5.36 -10.10
CA HIS A 111 16.62 -5.55 -10.17
C HIS A 111 17.08 -6.90 -9.58
N TRP A 112 16.20 -7.64 -8.91
CA TRP A 112 16.54 -8.85 -8.15
C TRP A 112 15.80 -10.12 -8.58
N GLY A 113 15.11 -10.11 -9.71
CA GLY A 113 14.51 -11.30 -10.33
C GLY A 113 12.99 -11.21 -10.60
N PRO A 114 12.40 -12.24 -11.20
CA PRO A 114 10.99 -12.26 -11.63
C PRO A 114 10.03 -12.59 -10.48
N LEU A 115 10.06 -11.80 -9.40
CA LEU A 115 9.07 -11.95 -8.32
C LEU A 115 7.73 -11.33 -8.75
N ARG A 116 6.67 -12.14 -8.72
CA ARG A 116 5.29 -11.73 -9.01
C ARG A 116 4.68 -11.10 -7.77
N LEU A 117 4.85 -9.80 -7.66
CA LEU A 117 4.19 -8.98 -6.66
C LEU A 117 2.74 -8.75 -7.15
N THR A 118 1.72 -9.11 -6.35
CA THR A 118 0.30 -8.95 -6.68
C THR A 118 -0.32 -7.73 -5.97
N SER A 119 -1.32 -7.11 -6.58
CA SER A 119 -2.06 -5.99 -5.98
C SER A 119 -3.55 -6.23 -6.06
N LYS A 120 -4.22 -6.28 -4.89
CA LYS A 120 -5.68 -6.26 -4.80
C LYS A 120 -6.11 -5.41 -3.60
N ALA A 121 -6.87 -4.36 -3.84
CA ALA A 121 -7.56 -3.63 -2.77
C ALA A 121 -8.75 -2.88 -3.36
N GLU A 122 -9.81 -2.79 -2.57
CA GLU A 122 -11.13 -2.35 -3.05
C GLU A 122 -11.75 -1.38 -2.05
N HIS A 123 -12.48 -0.39 -2.55
CA HIS A 123 -13.29 0.47 -1.70
C HIS A 123 -14.57 -0.30 -1.30
N PRO A 124 -14.91 -0.40 0.00
CA PRO A 124 -16.06 -1.18 0.46
C PRO A 124 -17.41 -0.80 -0.18
N ASP A 125 -17.55 0.44 -0.65
CA ASP A 125 -18.80 0.97 -1.20
C ASP A 125 -18.98 0.71 -2.70
N ARG A 126 -17.93 0.29 -3.42
CA ARG A 126 -18.00 0.12 -4.88
C ARG A 126 -18.48 -1.27 -5.28
N LYS A 127 -19.67 -1.65 -4.79
CA LYS A 127 -20.48 -2.67 -5.46
C LYS A 127 -21.14 -1.97 -6.65
N THR A 128 -20.49 -2.01 -7.82
CA THR A 128 -21.16 -1.66 -9.08
C THR A 128 -22.47 -2.44 -9.13
N GLN A 129 -23.60 -1.73 -9.13
CA GLN A 129 -24.84 -2.25 -9.65
C GLN A 129 -24.56 -2.65 -11.10
N ASP A 130 -24.33 -3.93 -11.33
CA ASP A 130 -24.38 -4.46 -12.68
C ASP A 130 -25.83 -4.33 -13.16
N SER A 131 -25.97 -3.59 -14.26
CA SER A 131 -27.23 -3.30 -14.91
C SER A 131 -27.66 -4.53 -15.69
N GLY A 132 -28.42 -5.43 -15.07
CA GLY A 132 -29.05 -6.56 -15.75
C GLY A 132 -30.38 -6.17 -16.40
N GLY A 133 -30.33 -5.36 -17.46
CA GLY A 133 -31.46 -5.12 -18.35
C GLY A 133 -31.30 -5.89 -19.66
N SER A 134 -32.23 -6.81 -19.91
CA SER A 134 -32.72 -7.34 -21.21
C SER A 134 -32.78 -8.87 -21.23
N LEU A 135 -34.01 -9.39 -21.16
CA LEU A 135 -34.67 -10.14 -22.23
C LEU A 135 -36.18 -9.96 -22.08
#